data_AF-A0AAJ5YST9-F1
#
_entry.id   AF-A0AAJ5YST9-F1
#
_cell.length_a   1.000
_cell.length_b   1.000
_cell.length_c   1.000
_cell.angle_alpha   90.00
_cell.angle_beta   90.00
_cell.angle_gamma   90.00
#
_symmetry.space_group_name_H-M   'P 1'
#
loop_
_entity.id
_entity.type
_entity.pdbx_description
1 polymer ?
#
loop_
_entity_poly.entity_id
_entity_poly.type
_entity_poly.pdbx_seq_one_letter_code
_entity_poly.pdbx_strand_id
1 'polypeptide(L)'
;MPHKRAKHSARNASRDSIGFDRVPTGKAEMDDIPHSARLLFAGPPPKRRPESDRQEVDPSLKIRPNERMRDFKERVDSTFSADINATIKRGQRSESNSRKRERRRELLKAKKRTGNPVLAHEDAAADWAKAAERRSLHDVAQAPPVLTARPKERRKQPSTILEAQAASRPKPSLARQRILDEERDIAVKKYREHKKAKEQHIPSPQTD
;
A
#
# COMPACT_ATOMS: atom_id res chain seq x y z
N MET A 1 9.74 28.12 -9.62
CA MET A 1 10.39 27.03 -8.84
C MET A 1 11.84 27.38 -8.50
N PRO A 2 12.12 27.74 -7.23
CA PRO A 2 13.46 28.13 -6.76
C PRO A 2 14.54 27.08 -7.06
N HIS A 3 14.19 25.80 -6.92
CA HIS A 3 15.11 24.67 -7.09
C HIS A 3 15.61 24.46 -8.54
N LYS A 4 14.89 24.94 -9.56
CA LYS A 4 15.32 24.85 -10.96
C LYS A 4 16.38 25.91 -11.28
N ARG A 5 16.22 27.11 -10.73
CA ARG A 5 17.14 28.24 -10.90
C ARG A 5 18.48 27.96 -10.23
N ALA A 6 18.47 27.43 -9.00
CA ALA A 6 19.70 27.03 -8.30
C ALA A 6 20.52 25.97 -9.07
N LYS A 7 19.86 24.92 -9.60
CA LYS A 7 20.51 23.90 -10.43
C LYS A 7 21.07 24.42 -11.74
N HIS A 8 20.42 25.42 -12.32
CA HIS A 8 20.88 26.06 -13.56
C HIS A 8 22.11 26.95 -13.29
N SER A 9 22.06 27.73 -12.21
CA SER A 9 23.19 28.56 -11.76
C SER A 9 24.43 27.71 -11.48
N ALA A 10 24.30 26.62 -10.71
CA ALA A 10 25.40 25.70 -10.43
C ALA A 10 25.98 25.05 -11.70
N ARG A 11 25.12 24.72 -12.68
CA ARG A 11 25.56 24.16 -13.97
C ARG A 11 26.32 25.18 -14.82
N ASN A 12 25.87 26.43 -14.82
CA ASN A 12 26.57 27.50 -15.53
C ASN A 12 27.91 27.80 -14.87
N ALA A 13 27.94 27.97 -13.55
CA ALA A 13 29.19 28.14 -12.81
C ALA A 13 30.18 27.00 -13.05
N SER A 14 29.71 25.75 -13.11
CA SER A 14 30.57 24.61 -13.47
C SER A 14 31.03 24.65 -14.93
N ARG A 15 30.20 25.11 -15.87
CA ARG A 15 30.60 25.22 -17.28
C ARG A 15 31.63 26.32 -17.46
N ASP A 16 31.41 27.47 -16.82
CA ASP A 16 32.28 28.63 -16.89
C ASP A 16 33.65 28.34 -16.26
N SER A 17 33.70 27.58 -15.15
CA SER A 17 34.97 27.13 -14.55
C SER A 17 35.70 26.06 -15.36
N ILE A 18 34.96 25.24 -16.11
CA ILE A 18 35.51 24.19 -16.97
C ILE A 18 36.15 24.79 -18.24
N GLY A 19 35.62 25.91 -18.74
CA GLY A 19 36.08 26.60 -19.95
C GLY A 19 35.54 25.97 -21.25
N PHE A 20 35.62 26.72 -22.35
CA PHE A 20 35.09 26.33 -23.67
C PHE A 20 36.13 25.65 -24.57
N ASP A 21 37.43 25.80 -24.29
CA ASP A 21 38.54 25.21 -25.05
C ASP A 21 39.00 23.90 -24.41
N ARG A 22 38.14 22.88 -24.44
CA ARG A 22 38.57 21.51 -24.17
C ARG A 22 38.48 20.71 -25.45
N VAL A 23 39.59 20.09 -25.83
CA VAL A 23 39.61 19.08 -26.88
C VAL A 23 38.57 18.00 -26.56
N PRO A 24 37.85 17.46 -27.55
CA PRO A 24 36.93 16.35 -27.34
C PRO A 24 37.69 15.21 -26.64
N THR A 25 37.45 15.03 -25.34
CA THR A 25 38.08 13.93 -24.60
C THR A 25 37.40 12.64 -25.05
N GLY A 26 38.16 11.63 -25.49
CA GLY A 26 37.67 10.35 -26.01
C GLY A 26 36.88 9.45 -25.05
N LYS A 27 36.21 10.01 -24.03
CA LYS A 27 35.29 9.29 -23.13
C LYS A 27 33.86 9.19 -23.69
N ALA A 28 33.63 9.66 -24.92
CA ALA A 28 32.31 9.64 -25.57
C ALA A 28 31.76 8.22 -25.79
N GLU A 29 32.61 7.20 -25.94
CA GLU A 29 32.18 5.83 -26.22
C GLU A 29 31.21 5.26 -25.17
N MET A 30 31.33 5.69 -23.92
CA MET A 30 30.40 5.27 -22.88
C MET A 30 29.20 6.23 -22.76
N ASP A 31 29.39 7.53 -22.99
CA ASP A 31 28.35 8.55 -22.79
C ASP A 31 27.20 8.50 -23.81
N ASP A 32 27.45 7.98 -25.00
CA ASP A 32 26.43 7.76 -26.03
C ASP A 32 25.63 6.45 -25.83
N ILE A 33 26.05 5.58 -24.92
CA ILE A 33 25.34 4.34 -24.62
C ILE A 33 24.10 4.66 -23.77
N PRO A 34 22.89 4.23 -24.18
CA PRO A 34 21.69 4.45 -23.38
C PRO A 34 21.88 3.85 -21.98
N HIS A 35 21.39 4.55 -20.96
CA HIS A 35 21.62 4.20 -19.55
C HIS A 35 21.27 2.74 -19.22
N SER A 36 20.23 2.20 -19.87
CA SER A 36 19.83 0.79 -19.75
C SER A 36 20.88 -0.20 -20.29
N ALA A 37 21.54 0.11 -21.40
CA ALA A 37 22.58 -0.75 -21.98
C ALA A 37 23.88 -0.69 -21.17
N ARG A 38 24.23 0.47 -20.59
CA ARG A 38 25.36 0.58 -19.65
C ARG A 38 25.23 -0.37 -18.46
N LEU A 39 24.02 -0.58 -17.96
CA LEU A 39 23.77 -1.50 -16.84
C LEU A 39 23.93 -2.98 -17.21
N LEU A 40 23.79 -3.34 -18.49
CA LEU A 40 24.01 -4.72 -18.96
C LEU A 40 25.50 -5.04 -19.10
N PHE A 41 26.31 -4.04 -19.49
CA PHE A 41 27.77 -4.19 -19.60
C PHE A 41 28.52 -3.87 -18.30
N ALA A 42 27.88 -3.18 -17.35
CA ALA A 42 28.41 -3.01 -16.01
C ALA A 42 28.42 -4.38 -15.32
N GLY A 43 29.62 -4.87 -15.00
CA GLY A 43 29.78 -6.06 -14.18
C GLY A 43 29.02 -5.94 -12.85
N PRO A 44 28.72 -7.07 -12.20
CA PRO A 44 28.03 -7.05 -10.91
C PRO A 44 28.76 -6.10 -9.95
N PRO A 45 28.03 -5.27 -9.17
CA PRO A 45 28.66 -4.34 -8.26
C PRO A 45 29.62 -5.12 -7.36
N PRO A 46 30.83 -4.60 -7.09
CA PRO A 46 31.78 -5.29 -6.24
C PRO A 46 31.06 -5.61 -4.94
N LYS A 47 31.02 -6.90 -4.57
CA LYS A 47 30.56 -7.32 -3.25
C LYS A 47 31.44 -6.54 -2.28
N ARG A 48 30.84 -5.55 -1.60
CA ARG A 48 31.50 -4.89 -0.47
C ARG A 48 31.88 -6.03 0.47
N ARG A 49 33.17 -6.38 0.50
CA ARG A 49 33.68 -7.23 1.54
C ARG A 49 33.38 -6.46 2.83
N PRO A 50 32.86 -7.10 3.88
CA PRO A 50 32.81 -6.47 5.18
C PRO A 50 34.27 -6.26 5.60
N GLU A 51 34.85 -5.13 5.22
CA GLU A 51 36.05 -4.63 5.85
C GLU A 51 35.63 -4.31 7.29
N SER A 52 36.20 -5.07 8.23
CA SER A 52 35.97 -5.07 9.69
C SER A 52 34.80 -5.89 10.26
N ASP A 53 34.82 -7.23 10.09
CA ASP A 53 34.21 -8.17 11.05
C ASP A 53 35.15 -8.50 12.24
N ARG A 54 36.07 -7.59 12.58
CA ARG A 54 36.59 -7.52 13.94
C ARG A 54 35.67 -6.58 14.70
N GLN A 55 34.56 -7.13 15.19
CA GLN A 55 33.79 -6.44 16.22
C GLN A 55 34.69 -6.34 17.44
N GLU A 56 35.36 -5.21 17.59
CA GLU A 56 35.96 -4.87 18.88
C GLU A 56 34.80 -4.83 19.86
N VAL A 57 34.73 -5.85 20.71
CA VAL A 57 33.72 -5.92 21.76
C VAL A 57 34.02 -4.75 22.68
N ASP A 58 33.20 -3.71 22.57
CA ASP A 58 33.34 -2.52 23.38
C ASP A 58 33.53 -2.97 24.84
N PRO A 59 34.60 -2.56 25.54
CA PRO A 59 34.85 -3.00 26.91
C PRO A 59 33.72 -2.57 27.87
N SER A 60 32.90 -1.60 27.44
CA SER A 60 31.61 -1.25 28.02
C SER A 60 30.65 -2.45 28.13
N LEU A 61 30.64 -3.39 27.20
CA LEU A 61 29.71 -4.53 27.19
C LEU A 61 30.11 -5.66 28.16
N LYS A 62 31.13 -5.44 28.99
CA LYS A 62 31.45 -6.32 30.11
C LYS A 62 30.65 -5.91 31.35
N ILE A 63 30.19 -6.90 32.10
CA ILE A 63 29.56 -6.70 33.41
C ILE A 63 30.59 -6.04 34.33
N ARG A 64 30.25 -4.86 34.87
CA ARG A 64 31.14 -4.16 35.80
C ARG A 64 31.08 -4.83 37.18
N PRO A 65 32.19 -4.87 37.93
CA PRO A 65 32.14 -5.35 39.31
C PRO A 65 31.14 -4.50 40.11
N ASN A 66 30.26 -5.16 40.88
CA ASN A 66 29.14 -4.59 41.65
C ASN A 66 27.95 -4.04 40.84
N GLU A 67 27.89 -4.25 39.52
CA GLU A 67 26.71 -3.94 38.71
C GLU A 67 25.63 -5.03 38.85
N ARG A 68 24.35 -4.64 38.94
CA ARG A 68 23.26 -5.62 38.88
C ARG A 68 22.99 -6.01 37.43
N MET A 69 22.50 -7.23 37.21
CA MET A 69 22.14 -7.72 35.87
C MET A 69 21.09 -6.87 35.14
N ARG A 70 20.27 -6.10 35.87
CA ARG A 70 19.30 -5.17 35.27
C ARG A 70 20.02 -3.98 34.63
N ASP A 71 20.89 -3.32 35.38
CA ASP A 71 21.65 -2.14 34.93
C ASP A 71 22.55 -2.49 33.73
N PHE A 72 23.14 -3.69 33.74
CA PHE A 72 23.89 -4.21 32.59
C PHE A 72 23.01 -4.33 31.34
N LYS A 73 21.81 -4.91 31.46
CA LYS A 73 20.88 -5.03 30.33
C LYS A 73 20.46 -3.67 29.78
N GLU A 74 20.15 -2.71 30.64
CA GLU A 74 19.78 -1.36 30.21
C GLU A 74 20.93 -0.65 29.47
N ARG A 75 22.17 -0.87 29.91
CA ARG A 75 23.37 -0.36 29.25
C ARG A 75 23.63 -1.03 27.89
N VAL A 76 23.41 -2.33 27.79
CA VAL A 76 23.46 -3.07 26.52
C VAL A 76 22.38 -2.57 25.56
N ASP A 77 21.14 -2.46 26.03
CA ASP A 77 20.01 -2.03 25.20
C ASP A 77 20.17 -0.58 24.73
N SER A 78 20.70 0.32 25.58
CA SER A 78 20.99 1.70 25.20
C SER A 78 22.11 1.81 24.17
N THR A 79 23.20 1.06 24.33
CA THR A 79 24.32 1.05 23.35
C THR A 79 23.88 0.51 21.99
N PHE A 80 23.09 -0.56 21.94
CA PHE A 80 22.56 -1.11 20.70
C PHE A 80 21.27 -0.46 20.20
N SER A 81 20.70 0.49 20.95
CA SER A 81 19.40 1.09 20.62
C SER A 81 19.37 1.69 19.21
N ALA A 82 20.45 2.31 18.76
CA ALA A 82 20.56 2.89 17.42
C ALA A 82 20.49 1.81 16.33
N ASP A 83 21.22 0.72 16.48
CA ASP A 83 21.29 -0.38 15.52
C ASP A 83 20.01 -1.21 15.51
N ILE A 84 19.43 -1.48 16.67
CA ILE A 84 18.12 -2.12 16.82
C ILE A 84 17.05 -1.26 16.12
N ASN A 85 17.04 0.05 16.37
CA ASN A 85 16.09 0.94 15.70
C ASN A 85 16.34 1.03 14.19
N ALA A 86 17.59 1.02 13.75
CA ALA A 86 17.95 1.06 12.34
C ALA A 86 17.53 -0.22 11.60
N THR A 87 17.71 -1.39 12.22
CA THR A 87 17.30 -2.70 11.67
C THR A 87 15.78 -2.81 11.60
N ILE A 88 15.06 -2.42 12.66
CA ILE A 88 13.60 -2.37 12.66
C ILE A 88 13.07 -1.45 11.55
N LYS A 89 13.60 -0.21 11.45
CA LYS A 89 13.21 0.75 10.40
C LYS A 89 13.50 0.22 9.00
N ARG A 90 14.63 -0.50 8.81
CA ARG A 90 14.98 -1.12 7.53
C ARG A 90 14.00 -2.24 7.15
N GLY A 91 13.63 -3.09 8.11
CA GLY A 91 12.63 -4.15 7.93
C GLY A 91 11.28 -3.58 7.50
N GLN A 92 10.77 -2.61 8.26
CA GLN A 92 9.49 -1.94 7.95
C GLN A 92 9.48 -1.25 6.58
N ARG A 93 10.59 -0.59 6.20
CA ARG A 93 10.73 0.02 4.87
C ARG A 93 10.77 -1.02 3.76
N SER A 94 11.45 -2.14 3.97
CA SER A 94 11.52 -3.24 3.00
C SER A 94 10.14 -3.83 2.75
N GLU A 95 9.39 -4.15 3.81
CA GLU A 95 8.03 -4.67 3.70
C GLU A 95 7.07 -3.69 3.02
N SER A 96 7.11 -2.41 3.43
CA SER A 96 6.29 -1.37 2.82
C SER A 96 6.60 -1.21 1.32
N ASN A 97 7.88 -1.25 0.94
CA ASN A 97 8.30 -1.21 -0.45
C ASN A 97 7.89 -2.47 -1.22
N SER A 98 7.93 -3.67 -0.61
CA SER A 98 7.43 -4.92 -1.21
C SER A 98 5.95 -4.81 -1.52
N ARG A 99 5.14 -4.44 -0.51
CA ARG A 99 3.69 -4.24 -0.67
C ARG A 99 3.37 -3.21 -1.73
N LYS A 100 4.13 -2.11 -1.80
CA LYS A 100 3.95 -1.09 -2.84
C LYS A 100 4.28 -1.62 -4.24
N ARG A 101 5.31 -2.46 -4.40
CA ARG A 101 5.65 -3.11 -5.68
C ARG A 101 4.58 -4.12 -6.08
N GLU A 102 4.10 -4.92 -5.14
CA GLU A 102 3.01 -5.88 -5.34
C GLU A 102 1.74 -5.18 -5.82
N ARG A 103 1.28 -4.14 -5.11
CA ARG A 103 0.13 -3.33 -5.55
C ARG A 103 0.31 -2.75 -6.93
N ARG A 104 1.50 -2.23 -7.26
CA ARG A 104 1.79 -1.70 -8.60
C ARG A 104 1.74 -2.81 -9.66
N ARG A 105 2.24 -4.00 -9.34
CA ARG A 105 2.20 -5.17 -10.23
C ARG A 105 0.77 -5.62 -10.47
N GLU A 106 -0.05 -5.68 -9.44
CA GLU A 106 -1.48 -6.03 -9.52
C GLU A 106 -2.26 -5.00 -10.33
N LEU A 107 -2.06 -3.70 -10.10
CA LEU A 107 -2.70 -2.64 -10.89
C LEU A 107 -2.33 -2.72 -12.37
N LEU A 108 -1.07 -3.03 -12.69
CA LEU A 108 -0.64 -3.25 -14.06
C LEU A 108 -1.24 -4.53 -14.66
N LYS A 109 -1.32 -5.62 -13.88
CA LYS A 109 -1.98 -6.87 -14.31
C LYS A 109 -3.47 -6.60 -14.59
N ALA A 110 -4.15 -5.87 -13.71
CA ALA A 110 -5.55 -5.47 -13.89
C ALA A 110 -5.74 -4.60 -15.13
N LYS A 111 -4.88 -3.58 -15.37
CA LYS A 111 -4.95 -2.74 -16.57
C LYS A 111 -4.70 -3.54 -17.86
N LYS A 112 -3.83 -4.54 -17.82
CA LYS A 112 -3.63 -5.47 -18.95
C LYS A 112 -4.87 -6.34 -19.19
N ARG A 113 -5.49 -6.87 -18.13
CA ARG A 113 -6.74 -7.64 -18.20
C ARG A 113 -7.90 -6.82 -18.77
N THR A 114 -8.02 -5.54 -18.41
CA THR A 114 -9.05 -4.67 -18.98
C THR A 114 -8.80 -4.33 -20.46
N GLY A 115 -7.54 -4.31 -20.90
CA GLY A 115 -7.16 -4.01 -22.28
C GLY A 115 -7.24 -5.22 -23.22
N ASN A 116 -7.21 -6.45 -22.70
CA ASN A 116 -7.33 -7.66 -23.50
C ASN A 116 -8.08 -8.75 -22.71
N PRO A 117 -9.35 -9.04 -23.07
CA PRO A 117 -10.16 -10.02 -22.36
C PRO A 117 -9.65 -11.46 -22.51
N VAL A 118 -8.91 -11.77 -23.58
CA VAL A 118 -8.33 -13.12 -23.82
C VAL A 118 -7.24 -13.43 -22.78
N LEU A 119 -6.37 -12.46 -22.49
CA LEU A 119 -5.34 -12.59 -21.45
C LEU A 119 -5.93 -12.72 -20.04
N ALA A 120 -7.13 -12.19 -19.80
CA ALA A 120 -7.82 -12.33 -18.52
C ALA A 120 -8.26 -13.77 -18.26
N HIS A 121 -8.71 -14.50 -19.30
CA HIS A 121 -9.09 -15.90 -19.20
C HIS A 121 -7.87 -16.82 -18.99
N GLU A 122 -6.76 -16.59 -19.70
CA GLU A 122 -5.51 -17.35 -19.55
C GLU A 122 -4.89 -17.17 -18.17
N ASP A 123 -4.80 -15.92 -17.70
CA ASP A 123 -4.32 -15.60 -16.36
C ASP A 123 -5.20 -16.22 -15.27
N ALA A 124 -6.52 -16.22 -15.46
CA ALA A 124 -7.44 -16.84 -14.51
C ALA A 124 -7.23 -18.35 -14.45
N ALA A 125 -7.11 -19.03 -15.60
CA ALA A 125 -6.82 -20.46 -15.66
C ALA A 125 -5.50 -20.82 -14.97
N ALA A 126 -4.45 -20.00 -15.16
CA ALA A 126 -3.17 -20.15 -14.48
C ALA A 126 -3.26 -19.89 -12.96
N ASP A 127 -4.02 -18.87 -12.54
CA ASP A 127 -4.27 -18.58 -11.13
C ASP A 127 -5.05 -19.75 -10.46
N TRP A 128 -6.01 -20.38 -11.15
CA TRP A 128 -6.74 -21.58 -10.70
C TRP A 128 -5.86 -22.83 -10.63
N ALA A 129 -5.00 -23.07 -11.62
CA ALA A 129 -4.07 -24.20 -11.61
C ALA A 129 -3.08 -24.11 -10.43
N LYS A 130 -2.59 -22.89 -10.15
CA LYS A 130 -1.69 -22.63 -9.02
C LYS A 130 -2.35 -22.78 -7.65
N ALA A 131 -3.64 -22.45 -7.55
CA ALA A 131 -4.42 -22.66 -6.33
C ALA A 131 -4.60 -24.16 -6.01
N ALA A 132 -4.69 -25.02 -7.04
CA ALA A 132 -4.76 -26.47 -6.83
C ALA A 132 -3.44 -27.07 -6.31
N GLU A 133 -2.30 -26.47 -6.65
CA GLU A 133 -0.96 -26.91 -6.24
C GLU A 133 -0.59 -26.46 -4.82
N ARG A 134 -1.07 -25.28 -4.39
CA ARG A 134 -0.84 -24.72 -3.06
C ARG A 134 -2.00 -25.00 -2.11
N ARG A 135 -2.15 -26.26 -1.69
CA ARG A 135 -3.11 -26.62 -0.63
C ARG A 135 -2.41 -26.61 0.73
N SER A 136 -2.70 -25.62 1.57
CA SER A 136 -2.29 -25.65 2.99
C SER A 136 -3.13 -26.66 3.77
N LEU A 137 -2.57 -27.27 4.82
CA LEU A 137 -3.32 -28.11 5.77
C LEU A 137 -4.57 -27.38 6.32
N HIS A 138 -4.51 -26.04 6.37
CA HIS A 138 -5.57 -25.17 6.86
C HIS A 138 -6.55 -24.70 5.77
N ASP A 139 -6.26 -24.95 4.48
CA ASP A 139 -7.14 -24.61 3.34
C ASP A 139 -8.12 -25.75 3.01
N VAL A 140 -7.84 -26.97 3.47
CA VAL A 140 -8.84 -28.05 3.44
C VAL A 140 -9.92 -27.64 4.42
N ALA A 141 -11.00 -27.07 3.89
CA ALA A 141 -12.18 -26.71 4.65
C ALA A 141 -12.75 -27.98 5.27
N GLN A 142 -12.30 -28.28 6.48
CA GLN A 142 -13.04 -29.13 7.40
C GLN A 142 -14.44 -28.55 7.44
N ALA A 143 -15.45 -29.38 7.10
CA ALA A 143 -16.83 -28.92 6.90
C ALA A 143 -17.20 -27.88 7.96
N PRO A 144 -17.77 -26.72 7.57
CA PRO A 144 -18.01 -25.64 8.51
C PRO A 144 -18.72 -26.22 9.74
N PRO A 145 -18.21 -25.97 10.96
CA PRO A 145 -18.74 -26.62 12.14
C PRO A 145 -20.24 -26.34 12.23
N VAL A 146 -21.04 -27.39 12.40
CA VAL A 146 -22.48 -27.25 12.57
C VAL A 146 -22.72 -26.51 13.88
N LEU A 147 -23.20 -25.26 13.80
CA LEU A 147 -23.55 -24.48 14.98
C LEU A 147 -24.84 -25.06 15.59
N THR A 148 -24.70 -25.98 16.53
CA THR A 148 -25.85 -26.58 17.25
C THR A 148 -26.52 -25.60 18.21
N ALA A 149 -25.85 -24.51 18.57
CA ALA A 149 -26.39 -23.43 19.39
C ALA A 149 -26.18 -22.07 18.70
N ARG A 150 -27.25 -21.26 18.64
CA ARG A 150 -27.20 -19.90 18.09
C ARG A 150 -26.27 -19.04 18.94
N PRO A 151 -25.21 -18.45 18.38
CA PRO A 151 -24.31 -17.57 19.13
C PRO A 151 -25.08 -16.42 19.75
N LYS A 152 -24.86 -16.15 21.05
CA LYS A 152 -25.44 -14.98 21.74
C LYS A 152 -25.02 -13.72 21.01
N GLU A 153 -26.00 -12.92 20.58
CA GLU A 153 -25.78 -11.68 19.84
C GLU A 153 -24.92 -10.72 20.68
N ARG A 154 -23.65 -10.55 20.30
CA ARG A 154 -22.81 -9.48 20.84
C ARG A 154 -23.30 -8.17 20.24
N ARG A 155 -23.65 -7.22 21.11
CA ARG A 155 -24.03 -5.85 20.72
C ARG A 155 -22.96 -5.27 19.79
N LYS A 156 -23.33 -5.02 18.53
CA LYS A 156 -22.43 -4.41 17.53
C LYS A 156 -22.12 -2.99 17.98
N GLN A 157 -20.83 -2.69 18.14
CA GLN A 157 -20.38 -1.32 18.31
C GLN A 157 -20.47 -0.60 16.96
N PRO A 158 -20.92 0.66 16.92
CA PRO A 158 -21.03 1.41 15.67
C PRO A 158 -19.64 1.56 15.05
N SER A 159 -19.51 1.15 13.80
CA SER A 159 -18.23 1.09 13.08
C SER A 159 -17.84 2.42 12.47
N THR A 160 -18.80 3.32 12.31
CA THR A 160 -18.64 4.63 11.67
C THR A 160 -19.15 5.75 12.58
N ILE A 161 -18.58 6.94 12.40
CA ILE A 161 -18.98 8.16 13.13
C ILE A 161 -20.46 8.50 12.87
N LEU A 162 -20.94 8.24 11.65
CA LEU A 162 -22.35 8.40 11.27
C LEU A 162 -23.27 7.43 12.02
N GLU A 163 -22.88 6.16 12.16
CA GLU A 163 -23.64 5.19 12.98
C GLU A 163 -23.62 5.55 14.47
N ALA A 164 -22.49 6.05 14.99
CA ALA A 164 -22.40 6.49 16.37
C ALA A 164 -23.31 7.70 16.66
N GLN A 165 -23.35 8.66 15.74
CA GLN A 165 -24.26 9.82 15.81
C GLN A 165 -25.74 9.44 15.62
N ALA A 166 -26.04 8.44 14.79
CA ALA A 166 -27.40 7.92 14.66
C ALA A 166 -27.86 7.16 15.92
N ALA A 167 -26.94 6.42 16.56
CA ALA A 167 -27.20 5.70 17.80
C ALA A 167 -27.33 6.63 19.03
N SER A 168 -26.74 7.82 18.99
CA SER A 168 -26.82 8.81 20.08
C SER A 168 -28.09 9.67 20.04
N ARG A 169 -28.89 9.61 18.96
CA ARG A 169 -30.14 10.37 18.86
C ARG A 169 -31.25 9.66 19.64
N PRO A 170 -32.06 10.39 20.44
CA PRO A 170 -33.20 9.80 21.13
C PRO A 170 -34.17 9.21 20.10
N LYS A 171 -34.53 7.93 20.27
CA LYS A 171 -35.49 7.28 19.38
C LYS A 171 -36.86 7.97 19.55
N PRO A 172 -37.57 8.31 18.46
CA PRO A 172 -38.91 8.88 18.55
C PRO A 172 -39.87 7.91 19.25
N SER A 173 -40.88 8.45 19.94
CA SER A 173 -41.94 7.65 20.55
C SER A 173 -42.65 6.79 19.51
N LEU A 174 -43.22 5.66 19.92
CA LEU A 174 -43.92 4.72 19.02
C LEU A 174 -45.04 5.41 18.21
N ALA A 175 -45.78 6.33 18.84
CA ALA A 175 -46.80 7.12 18.16
C ALA A 175 -46.23 8.01 17.06
N ARG A 176 -45.11 8.68 17.33
CA ARG A 176 -44.42 9.51 16.33
C ARG A 176 -43.82 8.68 15.20
N GLN A 177 -43.36 7.46 15.48
CA GLN A 177 -42.88 6.54 14.44
C GLN A 177 -43.99 6.18 13.44
N ARG A 178 -45.20 5.88 13.93
CA ARG A 178 -46.35 5.58 13.06
C ARG A 178 -46.67 6.73 12.11
N ILE A 179 -46.68 7.97 12.61
CA ILE A 179 -46.90 9.17 11.80
C ILE A 179 -45.82 9.29 10.71
N LEU A 180 -44.54 9.11 11.08
CA LEU A 180 -43.43 9.19 10.12
C LEU A 180 -43.50 8.09 9.05
N ASP A 181 -44.00 6.91 9.39
CA ASP A 181 -44.17 5.80 8.45
C ASP A 181 -45.35 6.04 7.50
N GLU A 182 -46.46 6.59 7.98
CA GLU A 182 -47.59 7.04 7.15
C GLU A 182 -47.16 8.15 6.16
N GLU A 183 -46.41 9.13 6.64
CA GLU A 183 -45.85 10.20 5.81
C GLU A 183 -44.88 9.65 4.75
N ARG A 184 -44.05 8.67 5.13
CA ARG A 184 -43.14 7.98 4.20
C ARG A 184 -43.94 7.29 3.08
N ASP A 185 -45.00 6.58 3.42
CA ASP A 185 -45.82 5.87 2.43
C ASP A 185 -46.49 6.84 1.45
N ILE A 186 -46.99 7.97 1.95
CA ILE A 186 -47.55 9.04 1.12
C ILE A 186 -46.48 9.61 0.18
N ALA A 187 -45.27 9.90 0.69
CA ALA A 187 -44.18 10.44 -0.10
C ALA A 187 -43.73 9.45 -1.20
N VAL A 188 -43.62 8.17 -0.86
CA VAL A 188 -43.25 7.11 -1.81
C VAL A 188 -44.31 6.94 -2.89
N LYS A 189 -45.61 6.99 -2.55
CA LYS A 189 -46.70 6.94 -3.54
C LYS A 189 -46.63 8.11 -4.51
N LYS A 190 -46.53 9.34 -4.01
CA LYS A 190 -46.38 10.55 -4.83
C LYS A 190 -45.15 10.48 -5.75
N TYR A 191 -44.02 10.01 -5.22
CA TYR A 191 -42.80 9.84 -6.02
C TYR A 191 -42.98 8.81 -7.13
N ARG A 192 -43.66 7.68 -6.85
CA ARG A 192 -43.97 6.66 -7.85
C ARG A 192 -44.90 7.18 -8.95
N GLU A 193 -45.91 7.95 -8.60
CA GLU A 193 -46.81 8.61 -9.55
C GLU A 193 -46.07 9.59 -10.43
N HIS A 194 -45.25 10.47 -9.83
CA HIS A 194 -44.44 11.44 -10.56
C HIS A 194 -43.44 10.75 -11.49
N LYS A 195 -42.81 9.65 -11.05
CA LYS A 195 -41.90 8.86 -11.89
C LYS A 195 -42.62 8.22 -13.07
N LYS A 196 -43.82 7.64 -12.85
CA LYS A 196 -44.66 7.09 -13.92
C LYS A 196 -45.06 8.18 -14.91
N ALA A 197 -45.51 9.34 -14.44
CA ALA A 197 -45.86 10.47 -15.30
C ALA A 197 -44.66 10.96 -16.14
N LYS A 198 -43.46 10.99 -15.54
CA LYS A 198 -42.23 11.32 -16.24
C LYS A 198 -41.86 10.31 -17.32
N GLU A 199 -42.07 9.01 -17.07
CA GLU A 199 -41.83 7.95 -18.07
C GLU A 199 -42.82 8.02 -19.24
N GLN A 200 -44.08 8.39 -18.99
CA GLN A 200 -45.11 8.56 -20.02
C GLN A 200 -44.93 9.86 -20.85
N HIS A 201 -44.27 10.87 -20.30
CA HIS A 201 -43.98 12.14 -20.96
C HIS A 201 -42.64 12.12 -21.74
N ILE A 202 -42.01 10.96 -21.96
CA ILE A 202 -40.86 10.86 -22.86
C ILE A 202 -41.41 10.78 -24.29
N PRO A 203 -41.34 11.86 -25.10
CA PRO A 203 -41.81 11.81 -26.48
C PRO A 203 -40.98 10.79 -27.25
N SER A 204 -41.67 9.90 -27.97
CA SER A 204 -41.07 8.92 -28.86
C SER A 204 -40.17 9.66 -29.87
N PRO A 205 -38.93 9.19 -30.13
CA PRO A 205 -38.11 9.79 -31.17
C PRO A 205 -38.87 9.66 -32.49
N GLN A 206 -39.16 10.79 -33.13
CA GLN A 206 -39.70 10.81 -34.49
C GLN A 206 -38.64 10.15 -35.38
N THR A 207 -38.95 8.95 -35.86
CA THR A 207 -38.19 8.26 -36.89
C THR A 207 -38.69 8.76 -38.23
N ASP A 208 -37.89 9.59 -38.88
CA ASP A 208 -38.02 9.97 -40.29
C ASP A 208 -37.69 8.80 -41.23
#